data_AF-A0A960JL79-F1
#
_entry.id   AF-A0A960JL79-F1
#
_cell.length_a   1.000
_cell.length_b   1.000
_cell.length_c   1.000
_cell.angle_alpha   90.00
_cell.angle_beta   90.00
_cell.angle_gamma   90.00
#
_symmetry.space_group_name_H-M   'P 1'
#
loop_
_entity.id
_entity.type
_entity.pdbx_description
1 polymer ?
#
loop_
_entity_poly.entity_id
_entity_poly.type
_entity_poly.pdbx_seq_one_letter_code
_entity_poly.pdbx_strand_id
1 'polypeptide(L)' 'DSSTWAAIKSTGSFCVNVLGTHQLELSGRMSGPGDRFAGISHSDAPVSGAPLLDGVPAWVDCTIDAIHPAGDHDLV' A
#
# COMPACT_ATOMS: atom_id res chain seq x y z
N ASP A 1 -9.06 1.21 -13.72
CA ASP A 1 -7.64 0.79 -13.79
C ASP A 1 -6.76 1.56 -12.83
N SER A 2 -6.08 0.85 -11.94
CA SER A 2 -5.18 1.40 -10.91
C SER A 2 -3.73 1.08 -11.25
N SER A 3 -2.86 2.11 -11.29
CA SER A 3 -1.43 1.91 -11.50
C SER A 3 -0.76 1.18 -10.32
N THR A 4 -1.26 1.41 -9.11
CA THR A 4 -0.80 0.70 -7.91
C THR A 4 -1.14 -0.79 -7.99
N TRP A 5 -2.33 -1.13 -8.51
CA TRP A 5 -2.71 -2.54 -8.68
C TRP A 5 -1.79 -3.26 -9.66
N ALA A 6 -1.44 -2.61 -10.78
CA ALA A 6 -0.50 -3.19 -11.74
C ALA A 6 0.87 -3.50 -11.11
N ALA A 7 1.36 -2.65 -10.20
CA ALA A 7 2.60 -2.87 -9.47
C ALA A 7 2.49 -4.00 -8.42
N ILE A 8 1.42 -4.00 -7.62
CA ILE A 8 1.18 -5.05 -6.60
C ILE A 8 1.03 -6.42 -7.26
N LYS A 9 0.28 -6.49 -8.36
CA LYS A 9 0.05 -7.75 -9.09
C LYS A 9 1.34 -8.31 -9.70
N SER A 10 2.28 -7.46 -10.11
CA SER A 10 3.56 -7.91 -10.67
C SER A 10 4.56 -8.36 -9.59
N THR A 11 4.51 -7.79 -8.39
CA THR A 11 5.37 -8.18 -7.26
C THR A 11 4.81 -9.36 -6.47
N GLY A 12 3.50 -9.62 -6.55
CA GLY A 12 2.85 -10.70 -5.80
C GLY A 12 2.77 -10.45 -4.28
N SER A 13 3.08 -9.24 -3.83
CA SER A 13 3.16 -8.89 -2.41
C SER A 13 2.93 -7.40 -2.18
N PHE A 14 2.49 -7.04 -0.98
CA PHE A 14 2.20 -5.67 -0.59
C PHE A 14 2.25 -5.50 0.94
N CYS A 15 2.42 -4.25 1.40
CA CYS A 15 2.30 -3.88 2.80
C CYS A 15 1.09 -2.95 3.00
N VAL A 16 0.23 -3.30 3.94
CA VAL A 16 -0.90 -2.47 4.39
C VAL A 16 -0.43 -1.63 5.57
N ASN A 17 -0.63 -0.32 5.49
CA ASN A 17 -0.34 0.63 6.57
C ASN A 17 -1.67 1.15 7.13
N VAL A 18 -1.94 0.90 8.41
CA VAL A 18 -3.16 1.39 9.08
C VAL A 18 -2.90 2.80 9.58
N LEU A 19 -3.60 3.81 9.05
CA LEU A 19 -3.37 5.20 9.43
C LEU A 19 -4.12 5.60 10.70
N GLY A 20 -3.45 6.36 11.57
CA GLY A 20 -4.07 6.99 12.73
C GLY A 20 -4.88 8.24 12.34
N THR A 21 -5.76 8.70 13.24
CA THR A 21 -6.59 9.90 13.01
C THR A 21 -5.80 11.17 12.76
N HIS A 22 -4.56 11.25 13.25
CA HIS A 22 -3.64 12.37 13.04
C HIS A 22 -2.97 12.37 11.65
N GLN A 23 -3.18 11.34 10.82
CA GLN A 23 -2.55 11.16 9.51
C GLN A 23 -3.52 11.43 8.33
N LEU A 24 -4.49 12.33 8.51
CA LEU A 24 -5.47 12.65 7.48
C LEU A 24 -4.85 13.22 6.20
N GLU A 25 -3.84 14.10 6.34
CA GLU A 25 -3.12 14.66 5.20
C GLU A 25 -2.40 13.58 4.39
N LEU A 26 -1.75 12.65 5.09
CA LEU A 26 -1.10 11.48 4.50
C LEU A 26 -2.10 10.61 3.73
N SER A 27 -3.29 10.37 4.29
CA SER A 27 -4.37 9.65 3.60
C SER A 27 -4.77 10.33 2.30
N GLY A 28 -4.93 11.67 2.30
CA GLY A 28 -5.28 12.43 1.10
C GLY A 28 -4.20 12.34 0.03
N ARG A 29 -2.93 12.42 0.43
CA ARG A 29 -1.77 12.27 -0.46
C ARG A 29 -1.73 10.89 -1.12
N MET A 30 -2.06 9.83 -0.39
CA MET A 30 -2.04 8.45 -0.90
C MET A 30 -3.08 8.16 -1.98
N SER A 31 -4.09 9.03 -2.14
CA SER A 31 -5.11 8.96 -3.19
C SER A 31 -4.76 9.76 -4.45
N GLY A 32 -3.66 10.55 -4.41
CA GLY A 32 -3.26 11.43 -5.51
C GLY A 32 -2.37 10.76 -6.57
N PRO A 33 -2.17 11.41 -7.74
CA PRO A 33 -1.23 10.96 -8.75
C PRO A 33 0.23 11.23 -8.35
N GLY A 34 1.18 10.61 -9.06
CA GLY A 34 2.62 10.87 -8.93
C GLY A 34 3.31 10.05 -7.83
N ASP A 35 4.48 10.51 -7.41
CA ASP A 35 5.24 9.87 -6.32
C ASP A 35 4.63 10.23 -4.96
N ARG A 36 3.79 9.32 -4.49
CA ARG A 36 3.06 9.47 -3.22
C ARG A 36 3.96 9.29 -1.99
N PHE A 37 5.14 8.70 -2.15
CA PHE A 37 6.07 8.42 -1.05
C PHE A 37 7.20 9.45 -0.92
N ALA A 38 7.40 10.32 -1.93
CA ALA A 38 8.45 11.35 -1.90
C ALA A 38 8.48 12.17 -0.59
N GLY A 39 9.58 12.10 0.16
CA GLY A 39 9.72 12.84 1.42
C GLY A 39 8.85 12.33 2.57
N ILE A 40 8.24 11.15 2.45
CA ILE A 40 7.62 10.44 3.56
C ILE A 40 8.65 9.45 4.11
N SER A 41 8.92 9.53 5.42
CA SER A 41 9.77 8.54 6.08
C SER A 41 9.10 7.18 6.07
N HIS A 42 9.80 6.20 5.52
CA HIS A 42 9.40 4.81 5.48
C HIS A 42 10.63 3.92 5.44
N SER A 43 10.43 2.66 5.80
CA SER A 43 11.40 1.58 5.68
C SER A 43 10.82 0.47 4.81
N ASP A 44 11.65 -0.51 4.47
CA ASP A 44 11.22 -1.68 3.70
C ASP A 44 10.52 -2.68 4.63
N ALA A 45 9.33 -3.12 4.24
CA ALA A 45 8.63 -4.18 4.96
C ALA A 45 9.45 -5.49 4.91
N PRO A 46 9.51 -6.28 6.00
CA PRO A 46 10.50 -7.36 6.14
C PRO A 46 10.41 -8.49 5.10
N VAL A 47 9.22 -8.75 4.56
CA VAL A 47 8.93 -9.83 3.62
C VAL A 47 8.74 -9.29 2.20
N SER A 48 7.85 -8.30 2.00
CA SER A 48 7.55 -7.79 0.67
C SER A 48 8.55 -6.76 0.15
N GLY A 49 9.31 -6.11 1.04
CA GLY A 49 10.09 -4.91 0.69
C GLY A 49 9.23 -3.71 0.31
N ALA A 50 7.91 -3.77 0.51
CA ALA A 50 7.02 -2.65 0.23
C ALA A 50 7.17 -1.53 1.28
N PRO A 51 6.80 -0.28 0.96
CA PRO A 51 6.91 0.82 1.92
C PRO A 51 6.11 0.60 3.21
N LEU A 52 6.81 0.54 4.34
CA LEU A 52 6.29 0.54 5.70
C LEU A 52 6.48 1.94 6.27
N LEU A 53 5.38 2.65 6.47
CA LEU A 53 5.38 4.06 6.85
C LEU A 53 5.68 4.23 8.34
N ASP A 54 6.50 5.22 8.68
CA ASP A 54 6.79 5.52 10.07
C ASP A 54 5.55 6.12 10.78
N GLY A 55 5.42 5.85 12.08
CA GLY A 55 4.38 6.46 12.93
C GLY A 55 2.97 5.90 12.74
N VAL A 56 2.79 4.88 11.90
CA VAL A 56 1.50 4.19 11.76
C VAL A 56 1.23 3.29 12.99
N PRO A 57 -0.01 3.24 13.51
CA PRO A 57 -0.35 2.39 14.65
C PRO A 57 -0.20 0.89 14.38
N ALA A 58 -0.34 0.45 13.13
CA ALA A 58 -0.19 -0.95 12.75
C ALA A 58 0.12 -1.10 11.26
N TRP A 59 0.69 -2.25 10.90
CA TRP A 59 0.93 -2.66 9.52
C TRP A 59 0.78 -4.18 9.38
N VAL A 60 0.55 -4.63 8.14
CA VAL A 60 0.51 -6.05 7.77
C VAL A 60 1.29 -6.22 6.46
N ASP A 61 2.26 -7.13 6.46
CA ASP A 61 3.08 -7.45 5.30
C ASP A 61 2.61 -8.76 4.68
N CYS A 62 2.21 -8.72 3.41
CA CYS A 62 1.40 -9.75 2.76
C CYS A 62 2.09 -10.30 1.50
N THR A 63 2.01 -11.61 1.31
CA THR A 63 2.12 -12.26 0.01
C THR A 63 0.71 -12.57 -0.50
N ILE A 64 0.46 -12.34 -1.80
CA ILE A 64 -0.84 -12.64 -2.42
C ILE A 64 -1.03 -14.14 -2.47
N ASP A 65 -2.10 -14.62 -1.82
CA ASP A 65 -2.51 -16.03 -1.85
C ASP A 65 -3.45 -16.30 -3.04
N ALA A 66 -4.43 -15.43 -3.24
CA ALA A 66 -5.42 -15.56 -4.30
C ALA A 66 -5.85 -14.20 -4.86
N ILE A 67 -6.35 -14.22 -6.10
CA ILE A 67 -6.95 -13.06 -6.76
C ILE A 67 -8.29 -13.51 -7.36
N HIS A 68 -9.38 -12.88 -6.96
CA HIS A 68 -10.72 -13.17 -7.45
C HIS A 68 -11.29 -11.96 -8.19
N PRO A 69 -11.70 -12.09 -9.47
CA PRO A 69 -12.35 -11.01 -10.20
C PRO A 69 -13.66 -10.57 -9.52
N ALA A 70 -13.84 -9.26 -9.32
CA ALA A 70 -14.98 -8.68 -8.63
C ALA A 70 -15.48 -7.40 -9.34
N GLY A 71 -15.96 -7.55 -10.59
CA GLY A 71 -16.44 -6.43 -11.39
C GLY A 71 -15.29 -5.61 -11.97
N ASP A 72 -15.23 -4.32 -11.63
CA ASP A 72 -14.16 -3.40 -12.03
C ASP A 72 -12.96 -3.42 -11.07
N HIS A 73 -13.00 -4.28 -10.05
CA HIS A 73 -11.93 -4.50 -9.09
C HIS A 73 -11.57 -5.99 -8.99
N ASP A 74 -10.37 -6.27 -8.49
CA ASP A 74 -9.95 -7.61 -8.07
C ASP A 74 -10.02 -7.67 -6.54
N LEU A 75 -10.61 -8.74 -5.98
CA LEU A 75 -10.48 -9.10 -4.57
C LEU A 75 -9.15 -9.83 -4.38
N VAL A 76 -8.30 -9.28 -3.53
CA VAL A 76 -6.93 -9.73 -3.25
C VAL A 76 -6.68 -9.81 -1.75
#